data_AF-A0A7L2GM01-F1
#
_entry.id   AF-A0A7L2GM01-F1
#
_cell.length_a   1.000
_cell.length_b   1.000
_cell.length_c   1.000
_cell.angle_alpha   90.00
_cell.angle_beta   90.00
_cell.angle_gamma   90.00
#
_symmetry.space_group_name_H-M   'P 1'
#
loop_
_entity.id
_entity.type
_entity.pdbx_description
1 polymer ?
#
loop_
_entity_poly.entity_id
_entity_poly.type
_entity_poly.pdbx_seq_one_letter_code
_entity_poly.pdbx_strand_id
1 'polypeptide(L)'
;RAGVVEVERSVTAVLGQDVVLPCRYRAQEQEQVVQVTWLKRGPGGRSAEVAVLNRQHGEHVQEPYAGRVLRRADGALEDGAIVLRN
;
A
#
# COMPACT_ATOMS: atom_id res chain seq x y z
N ARG A 1 15.97 4.89 18.03
CA ARG A 1 15.98 5.17 16.57
C ARG A 1 14.57 4.89 16.07
N ALA A 2 14.03 5.64 15.11
CA ALA A 2 12.71 5.34 14.53
C ALA A 2 12.83 4.25 13.45
N GLY A 3 11.76 3.50 13.21
CA GLY A 3 11.66 2.55 12.11
C GLY A 3 11.78 3.21 10.73
N VAL A 4 12.02 2.41 9.70
CA VAL A 4 12.28 2.87 8.33
C VAL A 4 11.28 2.27 7.36
N VAL A 5 10.77 3.09 6.44
CA VAL A 5 9.95 2.64 5.31
C VAL A 5 10.87 2.20 4.16
N GLU A 6 10.64 1.00 3.65
CA GLU A 6 11.32 0.39 2.52
C GLU A 6 10.34 0.25 1.36
N VAL A 7 10.70 0.83 0.22
CA VAL A 7 9.91 0.79 -1.01
C VAL A 7 10.84 0.57 -2.19
N GLU A 8 10.32 -0.06 -3.23
CA GLU A 8 11.02 -0.08 -4.51
C GLU A 8 10.87 1.26 -5.23
N ARG A 9 11.97 1.79 -5.75
CA ARG A 9 11.97 3.10 -6.43
C ARG A 9 11.18 3.07 -7.74
N SER A 10 11.16 1.93 -8.41
CA SER A 10 10.45 1.74 -9.67
C SER A 10 9.94 0.31 -9.74
N VAL A 11 8.68 0.19 -10.13
CA VAL A 11 8.02 -1.08 -10.43
C VAL A 11 7.43 -0.95 -11.82
N THR A 12 7.66 -1.93 -12.67
CA THR A 12 7.08 -2.00 -14.02
C THR A 12 6.29 -3.29 -14.14
N ALA A 13 5.21 -3.22 -14.91
CA ALA A 13 4.35 -4.35 -15.21
C ALA A 13 3.86 -4.23 -16.66
N VAL A 14 3.52 -5.38 -17.24
CA VAL A 14 2.92 -5.44 -18.57
C VAL A 14 1.44 -5.08 -18.45
N LEU A 15 0.92 -4.28 -19.39
CA LEU A 15 -0.51 -3.98 -19.45
C LEU A 15 -1.31 -5.29 -19.48
N GLY A 16 -2.33 -5.42 -18.63
CA GLY A 16 -3.09 -6.67 -18.52
C GLY A 16 -2.69 -7.54 -17.35
N GLN A 17 -1.55 -7.28 -16.69
CA GLN A 17 -1.04 -8.10 -15.59
C GLN A 17 -1.19 -7.43 -14.25
N ASP A 18 -1.40 -8.25 -13.23
CA ASP A 18 -1.36 -7.83 -11.83
C ASP A 18 0.05 -7.37 -11.47
N VAL A 19 0.14 -6.39 -10.57
CA VAL A 19 1.43 -5.86 -10.10
C VAL A 19 1.46 -5.79 -8.58
N VAL A 20 2.60 -6.15 -8.00
CA VAL A 20 2.87 -5.93 -6.57
C VAL A 20 3.50 -4.56 -6.42
N LEU A 21 2.92 -3.71 -5.57
CA LEU A 21 3.54 -2.48 -5.10
C LEU A 21 4.13 -2.73 -3.71
N PRO A 22 5.44 -3.00 -3.59
CA PRO A 22 6.05 -3.35 -2.32
C PRO A 22 6.20 -2.12 -1.43
N CYS A 23 5.80 -2.27 -0.17
CA CYS A 23 6.01 -1.30 0.89
C CYS A 23 6.18 -2.07 2.19
N ARG A 24 7.27 -1.80 2.93
CA ARG A 24 7.51 -2.43 4.22
C ARG A 24 7.98 -1.41 5.24
N TYR A 25 7.43 -1.45 6.45
CA TYR A 25 7.97 -0.70 7.58
C TYR A 25 8.81 -1.62 8.46
N ARG A 26 10.12 -1.32 8.58
CA ARG A 26 11.00 -1.96 9.56
C ARG A 26 10.82 -1.30 10.92
N ALA A 27 9.79 -1.75 11.63
CA ALA A 27 9.49 -1.35 12.99
C ALA A 27 10.65 -1.67 13.95
N GLN A 28 10.91 -0.78 14.90
CA GLN A 28 11.72 -1.04 16.08
C GLN A 28 10.87 -1.67 17.18
N GLU A 29 11.51 -2.05 18.29
CA GLU A 29 10.81 -2.58 19.46
C GLU A 29 9.72 -1.58 19.92
N GLN A 30 8.51 -2.09 20.16
CA GLN A 30 7.29 -1.33 20.55
C GLN A 30 6.63 -0.50 19.44
N GLU A 31 7.23 -0.36 18.25
CA GLU A 31 6.56 0.28 17.11
C GLU A 31 5.58 -0.69 16.44
N GLN A 32 4.40 -0.19 16.06
CA GLN A 32 3.39 -0.97 15.35
C GLN A 32 2.73 -0.10 14.29
N VAL A 33 2.51 -0.64 13.10
CA VAL A 33 1.78 0.07 12.04
C VAL A 33 0.28 -0.09 12.26
N VAL A 34 -0.41 1.04 12.47
CA VAL A 34 -1.87 1.06 12.64
C VAL A 34 -2.62 1.26 11.32
N GLN A 35 -2.00 1.97 10.37
CA GLN A 35 -2.59 2.32 9.09
C GLN A 35 -1.53 2.48 8.00
N VAL A 36 -1.85 2.03 6.79
CA VAL A 36 -1.10 2.31 5.55
C VAL A 36 -2.05 2.97 4.57
N THR A 37 -1.64 4.11 4.00
CA THR A 37 -2.41 4.81 2.96
C THR A 37 -1.62 4.81 1.66
N TRP A 38 -2.20 4.23 0.61
CA TRP A 38 -1.65 4.28 -0.74
C TRP A 38 -2.22 5.47 -1.49
N LEU A 39 -1.33 6.34 -1.97
CA LEU A 39 -1.67 7.54 -2.73
C LEU A 39 -1.06 7.45 -4.13
N LYS A 40 -1.87 7.73 -5.16
CA LYS A 40 -1.39 7.95 -6.52
C LYS A 40 -1.15 9.44 -6.72
N ARG A 41 0.11 9.81 -7.01
CA ARG A 41 0.43 11.17 -7.42
C ARG A 41 -0.05 11.40 -8.86
N GLY A 42 -0.91 12.40 -9.04
CA GLY A 42 -1.44 12.84 -10.31
C GLY A 42 -0.73 14.08 -10.86
N PRO A 43 -1.21 14.60 -12.00
CA PRO A 43 -0.67 15.81 -12.62
C PRO A 43 -0.71 17.02 -11.68
N GLY A 44 0.34 17.84 -11.70
CA GLY A 44 0.43 19.05 -10.89
C GLY A 44 0.56 18.79 -9.38
N GLY A 45 1.01 17.59 -8.97
CA GLY A 45 1.28 17.25 -7.57
C GLY A 45 0.04 16.89 -6.74
N ARG A 46 -1.16 16.92 -7.33
CA ARG A 46 -2.39 16.47 -6.66
C ARG A 46 -2.32 14.97 -6.44
N SER A 47 -2.47 14.53 -5.19
CA SER A 47 -2.53 13.10 -4.85
C SER A 47 -3.97 12.65 -4.73
N ALA A 48 -4.28 11.48 -5.27
CA ALA A 48 -5.56 10.80 -5.09
C ALA A 48 -5.33 9.56 -4.23
N GLU A 49 -6.22 9.31 -3.28
CA GLU A 49 -6.19 8.08 -2.50
C GLU A 49 -6.53 6.88 -3.40
N VAL A 50 -5.84 5.77 -3.17
CA VAL A 50 -6.08 4.49 -3.83
C VAL A 50 -6.73 3.54 -2.85
N ALA A 51 -6.12 3.37 -1.68
CA ALA A 51 -6.62 2.53 -0.60
C ALA A 51 -6.06 2.94 0.75
N VAL A 52 -6.83 2.67 1.80
CA VAL A 52 -6.41 2.72 3.20
C VAL A 52 -6.51 1.32 3.78
N LEU A 53 -5.41 0.82 4.32
CA LEU A 53 -5.35 -0.43 5.08
C LEU A 53 -5.26 -0.06 6.55
N ASN A 54 -6.26 -0.42 7.34
CA ASN A 54 -6.31 -0.12 8.76
C ASN A 54 -6.42 -1.42 9.58
N ARG A 55 -5.66 -1.51 10.66
CA ARG A 55 -5.60 -2.71 11.49
C ARG A 55 -6.93 -3.04 12.18
N GLN A 56 -7.69 -2.01 12.56
CA GLN A 56 -8.95 -2.16 13.32
C GLN A 56 -10.19 -2.07 12.42
N HIS A 57 -10.11 -1.29 11.35
CA HIS A 57 -11.27 -0.99 10.49
C HIS A 57 -11.25 -1.72 9.15
N GLY A 58 -10.24 -2.54 8.89
CA GLY A 58 -10.08 -3.26 7.63
C GLY A 58 -9.60 -2.35 6.50
N GLU A 59 -9.99 -2.67 5.28
CA GLU A 59 -9.58 -1.95 4.08
C GLU A 59 -10.69 -1.05 3.53
N HIS A 60 -10.29 0.14 3.06
CA HIS A 60 -11.14 1.03 2.29
C HIS A 60 -10.46 1.30 0.96
N VAL A 61 -11.12 0.96 -0.15
CA VAL A 61 -10.59 1.13 -1.50
C VAL A 61 -11.44 2.14 -2.25
N GLN A 62 -10.78 3.10 -2.89
CA GLN A 62 -11.49 4.13 -3.66
C GLN A 62 -12.13 3.52 -4.91
N GLU A 63 -13.31 4.04 -5.28
CA GLU A 63 -14.19 3.47 -6.33
C GLU A 63 -13.48 3.14 -7.66
N PRO A 64 -12.56 3.98 -8.19
CA PRO A 64 -11.80 3.64 -9.42
C PRO A 64 -10.89 2.41 -9.32
N TYR A 65 -10.63 1.91 -8.11
CA TYR A 65 -9.80 0.75 -7.82
C TYR A 65 -10.58 -0.38 -7.13
N ALA A 66 -11.90 -0.25 -7.00
CA ALA A 66 -12.75 -1.24 -6.33
C ALA A 66 -12.58 -2.63 -6.97
N GLY A 67 -12.38 -3.65 -6.12
CA GLY A 67 -12.11 -5.02 -6.56
C GLY A 67 -10.71 -5.26 -7.14
N ARG A 68 -9.86 -4.23 -7.27
CA ARG A 68 -8.53 -4.36 -7.87
C ARG A 68 -7.40 -4.37 -6.85
N VAL A 69 -7.59 -3.72 -5.70
CA VAL A 69 -6.57 -3.70 -4.64
C VAL A 69 -6.77 -4.90 -3.73
N LEU A 70 -5.70 -5.66 -3.51
CA LEU A 70 -5.64 -6.73 -2.51
C LEU A 70 -4.42 -6.50 -1.60
N ARG A 71 -4.56 -6.82 -0.32
CA ARG A 71 -3.39 -6.94 0.57
C ARG A 71 -2.50 -8.09 0.12
N ARG A 72 -1.18 -7.86 0.08
CA ARG A 72 -0.23 -8.94 -0.23
C ARG A 72 -0.11 -9.95 0.92
N ALA A 73 -0.18 -9.47 2.16
CA ALA A 73 -0.06 -10.28 3.36
C ALA A 73 -1.21 -10.01 4.33
N ASP A 74 -1.69 -11.08 4.95
CA ASP A 74 -2.65 -11.02 6.04
C ASP A 74 -1.97 -10.57 7.35
N GLY A 75 -2.77 -10.01 8.26
CA GLY A 75 -2.32 -9.68 9.61
C GLY A 75 -1.68 -8.29 9.71
N ALA A 76 -0.43 -8.24 10.18
CA ALA A 76 0.23 -7.01 10.58
C ALA A 76 0.56 -6.09 9.39
N LEU A 77 0.51 -4.77 9.59
CA LEU A 77 0.62 -3.77 8.51
C LEU A 77 2.07 -3.31 8.26
N GLU A 78 3.04 -3.90 8.95
CA GLU A 78 4.46 -3.73 8.64
C GLU A 78 4.78 -4.18 7.22
N ASP A 79 4.08 -5.20 6.70
CA ASP A 79 3.97 -5.42 5.25
C ASP A 79 2.75 -4.67 4.71
N GLY A 80 3.01 -3.45 4.21
CA GLY A 80 2.01 -2.58 3.62
C GLY A 80 1.84 -2.80 2.11
N ALA A 81 2.46 -3.84 1.55
CA ALA A 81 2.40 -4.10 0.12
C ALA A 81 0.99 -4.47 -0.34
N ILE A 82 0.64 -3.99 -1.53
CA ILE A 82 -0.62 -4.34 -2.20
C ILE A 82 -0.35 -5.02 -3.54
N VAL A 83 -1.27 -5.89 -3.93
CA VAL A 83 -1.44 -6.32 -5.32
C VAL A 83 -2.47 -5.40 -5.95
N LEU A 84 -2.11 -4.77 -7.06
CA LEU A 84 -3.05 -4.08 -7.92
C LEU A 84 -3.36 -4.98 -9.11
N ARG A 85 -4.58 -5.52 -9.14
CA ARG A 85 -5.07 -6.38 -10.21
C ARG A 85 -5.42 -5.60 -11.46
N ASN A 86 -5.23 -6.21 -12.63
CA ASN A 86 -5.73 -5.64 -13.87
C ASN A 86 -7.22 -5.91 -14.09
#